data_AF-A0A525BV52-F1
#
_entry.id   AF-A0A525BV52-F1
#
_cell.length_a   1.000
_cell.length_b   1.000
_cell.length_c   1.000
_cell.angle_alpha   90.00
_cell.angle_beta   90.00
_cell.angle_gamma   90.00
#
_symmetry.space_group_name_H-M   'P 1'
#
loop_
_entity.id
_entity.type
_entity.pdbx_description
1 polymer ?
#
loop_
_entity_poly.entity_id
_entity_poly.type
_entity_poly.pdbx_seq_one_letter_code
_entity_poly.pdbx_strand_id
1 'polypeptide(L)'
;MSRLASLFQRDSKQLLDSLEQVIPGLSGDTQAVHQAFRYIHSIRSQAAFLQYEQVADKASEVEDFLGAVRVGEKIADSEFLNDLLKHISELRSMCQNPRAVPARKGSRHVAAVVPKENVLAELLKNVDDYPIFLQQLGDTVRRQEELLVVSVQISEEPEFITQRKYLLLHLLEQHTGVLLHSALESSEDVFLALLATSRKPEFLEDLLKTSAVSSVDVQMVSEARVRAAAESRASYDPGNLTGLQEVQLNFRLREYERLLFGLQYAGMGVPVLQDCMSLLQKSGQTFLGELLNNLRPMAESAAAEQGKIAVCKVLYDDAAVSLPVASVLREALSHLVRNAIDHGIETPHERQAAGKPEAGTVNLSAHVRDGIIRLEVSDDGRGIALEGSSRDILDQITIPGYSTRQQNMNEGASGRGVGLDVVRHSVESLLHGQLELSCRPHTRFSLSIAADLQLLTVIIIQTVQGQNHAIP
;
A
#
# COMPACT_ATOMS: atom_id res chain seq x y z
N MET A 1 -25.11 23.53 -8.56
CA MET A 1 -25.03 22.05 -8.68
C MET A 1 -25.18 21.55 -10.13
N SER A 2 -26.30 21.79 -10.84
CA SER A 2 -26.54 21.21 -12.18
C SER A 2 -25.50 21.59 -13.25
N ARG A 3 -25.01 22.83 -13.24
CA ARG A 3 -24.01 23.33 -14.21
C ARG A 3 -22.57 22.87 -13.92
N LEU A 4 -22.24 22.60 -12.66
CA LEU A 4 -20.93 22.06 -12.27
C LEU A 4 -20.84 20.57 -12.61
N ALA A 5 -21.92 19.83 -12.36
CA ALA A 5 -22.01 18.43 -12.75
C ALA A 5 -21.83 18.25 -14.26
N SER A 6 -22.43 19.11 -15.09
CA SER A 6 -22.28 19.02 -16.54
C SER A 6 -20.87 19.40 -17.04
N LEU A 7 -20.21 20.38 -16.40
CA LEU A 7 -18.80 20.71 -16.67
C LEU A 7 -17.90 19.51 -16.32
N PHE A 8 -18.03 18.98 -15.11
CA PHE A 8 -17.28 17.80 -14.67
C PHE A 8 -17.45 16.59 -15.57
N GLN A 9 -18.68 16.26 -15.95
CA GLN A 9 -18.97 15.15 -16.87
C GLN A 9 -18.27 15.33 -18.23
N ARG A 10 -18.25 16.55 -18.75
CA ARG A 10 -17.60 16.86 -20.04
C ARG A 10 -16.08 16.76 -19.90
N ASP A 11 -15.52 17.36 -18.86
CA ASP A 11 -14.07 17.48 -18.66
C ASP A 11 -13.46 16.11 -18.32
N SER A 12 -14.10 15.35 -17.42
CA SER A 12 -13.70 13.96 -17.12
C SER A 12 -13.79 13.05 -18.34
N LYS A 13 -14.81 13.20 -19.20
CA LYS A 13 -14.89 12.45 -20.46
C LYS A 13 -13.69 12.74 -21.37
N GLN A 14 -13.31 14.00 -21.55
CA GLN A 14 -12.15 14.37 -22.37
C GLN A 14 -10.84 13.79 -21.82
N LEU A 15 -10.66 13.81 -20.49
CA LEU A 15 -9.48 13.25 -19.82
C LEU A 15 -9.42 11.73 -19.98
N LEU A 16 -10.56 11.02 -19.83
CA LEU A 16 -10.63 9.57 -20.02
C LEU A 16 -10.41 9.16 -21.48
N ASP A 17 -10.96 9.92 -22.44
CA ASP A 17 -10.71 9.71 -23.87
C ASP A 17 -9.22 9.90 -24.22
N SER A 18 -8.57 10.90 -23.60
CA SER A 18 -7.13 11.15 -23.79
C SER A 18 -6.27 10.06 -23.12
N LEU A 19 -6.69 9.57 -21.96
CA LEU A 19 -6.04 8.46 -21.26
C LEU A 19 -6.03 7.20 -22.11
N GLU A 20 -7.18 6.82 -22.70
CA GLU A 20 -7.29 5.64 -23.56
C GLU A 20 -6.34 5.66 -24.76
N GLN A 21 -6.03 6.85 -25.30
CA GLN A 21 -5.06 7.00 -26.39
C GLN A 21 -3.62 6.74 -25.96
N VAL A 22 -3.29 6.95 -24.68
CA VAL A 22 -1.95 6.81 -24.13
C VAL A 22 -1.68 5.40 -23.61
N ILE A 23 -2.72 4.62 -23.28
CA ILE A 23 -2.63 3.25 -22.75
C ILE A 23 -1.69 2.33 -23.55
N PRO A 24 -1.72 2.29 -24.90
CA PRO A 24 -0.82 1.41 -25.65
C PRO A 24 0.67 1.73 -25.47
N GLY A 25 1.02 2.96 -25.09
CA GLY A 25 2.40 3.38 -24.83
C GLY A 25 2.94 2.96 -23.46
N LEU A 26 2.08 2.50 -22.54
CA LEU A 26 2.49 2.17 -21.17
C LEU A 26 3.52 1.03 -21.09
N SER A 27 3.57 0.15 -22.09
CA SER A 27 4.47 -1.02 -22.15
C SER A 27 5.95 -0.69 -22.39
N GLY A 28 6.31 0.58 -22.58
CA GLY A 28 7.70 0.95 -22.84
C GLY A 28 8.01 2.44 -22.85
N ASP A 29 7.01 3.32 -22.71
CA ASP A 29 7.21 4.76 -22.69
C ASP A 29 6.88 5.34 -21.30
N THR A 30 7.93 5.77 -20.59
CA THR A 30 7.79 6.42 -19.29
C THR A 30 7.01 7.74 -19.38
N GLN A 31 7.05 8.43 -20.53
CA GLN A 31 6.24 9.63 -20.75
C GLN A 31 4.75 9.29 -20.82
N ALA A 32 4.39 8.20 -21.49
CA ALA A 32 3.02 7.70 -21.55
C ALA A 32 2.49 7.38 -20.14
N VAL A 33 3.29 6.70 -19.30
CA VAL A 33 2.93 6.43 -17.90
C VAL A 33 2.68 7.71 -17.13
N HIS A 34 3.57 8.71 -17.27
CA HIS A 34 3.41 9.99 -16.60
C HIS A 34 2.20 10.79 -17.07
N GLN A 35 1.89 10.74 -18.35
CA GLN A 35 0.73 11.41 -18.92
C GLN A 35 -0.58 10.76 -18.48
N ALA A 36 -0.63 9.42 -18.45
CA ALA A 36 -1.75 8.67 -17.89
C ALA A 36 -2.03 9.04 -16.43
N PHE A 37 -0.97 9.14 -15.62
CA PHE A 37 -1.05 9.61 -14.24
C PHE A 37 -1.64 11.02 -14.12
N ARG A 38 -1.19 11.96 -14.95
CA ARG A 38 -1.70 13.34 -14.91
C ARG A 38 -3.20 13.40 -15.22
N TYR A 39 -3.69 12.60 -16.17
CA TYR A 39 -5.10 12.56 -16.51
C TYR A 39 -5.97 12.03 -15.37
N ILE A 40 -5.57 10.93 -14.75
CA ILE A 40 -6.31 10.38 -13.61
C ILE A 40 -6.23 11.30 -12.39
N HIS A 41 -5.06 11.91 -12.13
CA HIS A 41 -4.89 12.88 -11.05
C HIS A 41 -5.83 14.06 -11.20
N SER A 42 -5.93 14.61 -12.41
CA SER A 42 -6.88 15.69 -12.71
C SER A 42 -8.34 15.27 -12.46
N ILE A 43 -8.75 14.06 -12.85
CA ILE A 43 -10.10 13.55 -12.56
C ILE A 43 -10.31 13.42 -11.05
N ARG A 44 -9.34 12.85 -10.33
CA ARG A 44 -9.39 12.70 -8.88
C ARG A 44 -9.50 14.06 -8.19
N SER A 45 -8.64 15.00 -8.53
CA SER A 45 -8.60 16.35 -7.98
C SER A 45 -9.90 17.09 -8.24
N GLN A 46 -10.45 17.05 -9.46
CA GLN A 46 -11.74 17.66 -9.77
C GLN A 46 -12.92 16.97 -9.05
N ALA A 47 -12.91 15.64 -8.94
CA ALA A 47 -13.94 14.88 -8.25
C ALA A 47 -13.93 15.16 -6.74
N ALA A 48 -12.74 15.14 -6.12
CA ALA A 48 -12.53 15.49 -4.73
C ALA A 48 -12.92 16.95 -4.49
N PHE A 49 -12.50 17.85 -5.39
CA PHE A 49 -12.92 19.25 -5.38
C PHE A 49 -14.43 19.35 -5.38
N LEU A 50 -15.17 18.61 -6.20
CA LEU A 50 -16.65 18.65 -6.26
C LEU A 50 -17.38 17.76 -5.22
N GLN A 51 -16.67 17.16 -4.26
CA GLN A 51 -17.22 16.23 -3.26
C GLN A 51 -17.89 14.98 -3.85
N TYR A 52 -17.41 14.53 -5.00
CA TYR A 52 -17.76 13.24 -5.58
C TYR A 52 -16.83 12.14 -5.04
N GLU A 53 -16.90 11.88 -3.73
CA GLU A 53 -16.00 10.96 -3.00
C GLU A 53 -15.82 9.61 -3.71
N GLN A 54 -16.93 8.98 -4.13
CA GLN A 54 -16.87 7.69 -4.83
C GLN A 54 -16.06 7.76 -6.14
N VAL A 55 -16.16 8.87 -6.87
CA VAL A 55 -15.41 9.08 -8.12
C VAL A 55 -13.95 9.37 -7.81
N ALA A 56 -13.66 10.16 -6.78
CA ALA A 56 -12.30 10.44 -6.33
C ALA A 56 -11.58 9.17 -5.85
N ASP A 57 -12.26 8.34 -5.04
CA ASP A 57 -11.74 7.05 -4.56
C ASP A 57 -11.44 6.12 -5.73
N LYS A 58 -12.37 6.01 -6.70
CA LYS A 58 -12.16 5.18 -7.88
C LYS A 58 -11.02 5.70 -8.75
N ALA A 59 -10.89 7.02 -8.92
CA ALA A 59 -9.77 7.61 -9.65
C ALA A 59 -8.44 7.34 -8.92
N SER A 60 -8.41 7.42 -7.59
CA SER A 60 -7.24 7.05 -6.79
C SER A 60 -6.85 5.59 -6.98
N GLU A 61 -7.82 4.66 -7.03
CA GLU A 61 -7.56 3.25 -7.32
C GLU A 61 -6.89 3.07 -8.70
N VAL A 62 -7.30 3.84 -9.71
CA VAL A 62 -6.67 3.80 -11.04
C VAL A 62 -5.25 4.37 -11.00
N GLU A 63 -4.99 5.42 -10.21
CA GLU A 63 -3.63 5.92 -10.01
C GLU A 63 -2.71 4.87 -9.38
N ASP A 64 -3.18 4.21 -8.32
CA ASP A 64 -2.41 3.19 -7.62
C ASP A 64 -2.10 2.02 -8.57
N PHE A 65 -3.08 1.63 -9.40
CA PHE A 65 -2.90 0.60 -10.41
C PHE A 65 -1.83 0.98 -11.45
N LEU A 66 -1.82 2.23 -11.91
CA LEU A 66 -0.75 2.77 -12.76
C LEU A 66 0.60 2.89 -12.01
N GLY A 67 0.57 3.01 -10.68
CA GLY A 67 1.72 3.13 -9.79
C GLY A 67 2.63 1.94 -9.86
N ALA A 68 2.06 0.74 -9.85
CA ALA A 68 2.80 -0.51 -9.97
C ALA A 68 3.69 -0.54 -11.23
N VAL A 69 3.24 0.04 -12.35
CA VAL A 69 4.04 0.17 -13.58
C VAL A 69 5.09 1.26 -13.47
N ARG A 70 4.75 2.40 -12.86
CA ARG A 70 5.66 3.55 -12.71
C ARG A 70 6.89 3.24 -11.86
N VAL A 71 6.74 2.41 -10.83
CA VAL A 71 7.86 2.02 -9.93
C VAL A 71 8.56 0.75 -10.41
N GLY A 72 8.09 0.13 -11.49
CA GLY A 72 8.68 -1.08 -12.08
C GLY A 72 8.33 -2.38 -11.36
N GLU A 73 7.30 -2.37 -10.49
CA GLU A 73 6.79 -3.56 -9.79
C GLU A 73 5.98 -4.47 -10.73
N LYS A 74 5.25 -3.88 -11.68
CA LYS A 74 4.51 -4.59 -12.72
C LYS A 74 4.95 -4.15 -14.11
N ILE A 75 4.92 -5.10 -15.04
CA ILE A 75 5.09 -4.84 -16.46
C ILE A 75 3.71 -4.57 -17.06
N ALA A 76 3.57 -3.52 -17.87
CA ALA A 76 2.33 -3.22 -18.58
C ALA A 76 2.14 -4.19 -19.78
N ASP A 77 1.89 -5.46 -19.47
CA ASP A 77 1.57 -6.51 -20.42
C ASP A 77 0.07 -6.49 -20.82
N SER A 78 -0.33 -7.40 -21.71
CA SER A 78 -1.71 -7.44 -22.21
C SER A 78 -2.75 -7.72 -21.12
N GLU A 79 -2.38 -8.43 -20.05
CA GLU A 79 -3.29 -8.70 -18.92
C GLU A 79 -3.50 -7.42 -18.11
N PHE A 80 -2.41 -6.73 -17.75
CA PHE A 80 -2.45 -5.45 -17.06
C PHE A 80 -3.26 -4.39 -17.83
N LEU A 81 -3.03 -4.25 -19.14
CA LEU A 81 -3.73 -3.25 -19.96
C LEU A 81 -5.24 -3.54 -20.04
N ASN A 82 -5.62 -4.82 -20.13
CA ASN A 82 -7.04 -5.21 -20.12
C ASN A 82 -7.71 -4.89 -18.79
N ASP A 83 -7.03 -5.12 -17.67
CA ASP A 83 -7.55 -4.78 -16.36
C ASP A 83 -7.64 -3.27 -16.17
N LEU A 84 -6.62 -2.50 -16.57
CA LEU A 84 -6.66 -1.04 -16.56
C LEU A 84 -7.88 -0.50 -17.32
N LEU A 85 -8.18 -1.05 -18.50
CA LEU A 85 -9.36 -0.66 -19.29
C LEU A 85 -10.69 -0.95 -18.57
N LYS A 86 -10.78 -2.03 -17.78
CA LYS A 86 -11.96 -2.29 -16.92
C LYS A 86 -12.11 -1.22 -15.85
N HIS A 87 -11.03 -0.92 -15.13
CA HIS A 87 -11.04 0.12 -14.10
C HIS A 87 -11.40 1.50 -14.67
N ILE A 88 -10.89 1.85 -15.86
CA ILE A 88 -11.22 3.08 -16.58
C ILE A 88 -12.70 3.10 -17.01
N SER A 89 -13.23 1.96 -17.48
CA SER A 89 -14.64 1.84 -17.88
C SER A 89 -15.59 2.05 -16.70
N GLU A 90 -15.25 1.50 -15.53
CA GLU A 90 -16.00 1.73 -14.29
C GLU A 90 -15.94 3.21 -13.87
N LEU A 91 -14.74 3.80 -13.83
CA LEU A 91 -14.55 5.22 -13.52
C LEU A 91 -15.37 6.12 -14.47
N ARG A 92 -15.35 5.81 -15.77
CA ARG A 92 -16.13 6.51 -16.81
C ARG A 92 -17.63 6.48 -16.49
N SER A 93 -18.16 5.33 -16.09
CA SER A 93 -19.57 5.21 -15.70
C SER A 93 -19.91 6.07 -14.47
N MET A 94 -19.01 6.08 -13.48
CA MET A 94 -19.19 6.87 -12.26
C MET A 94 -19.12 8.39 -12.56
N CYS A 95 -18.22 8.83 -13.43
CA CYS A 95 -18.11 10.23 -13.86
C CYS A 95 -19.36 10.72 -14.61
N GLN A 96 -20.08 9.84 -15.31
CA GLN A 96 -21.32 10.20 -16.01
C GLN A 96 -22.49 10.44 -15.06
N ASN A 97 -22.53 9.75 -13.92
CA ASN A 97 -23.60 9.90 -12.92
C ASN A 97 -23.02 10.12 -11.51
N PRO A 98 -22.30 11.24 -11.30
CA PRO A 98 -21.62 11.47 -10.03
C PRO A 98 -22.65 11.75 -8.93
N ARG A 99 -22.54 11.03 -7.82
CA ARG A 99 -23.37 11.26 -6.62
C ARG A 99 -22.55 12.07 -5.62
N ALA A 100 -22.95 13.32 -5.40
CA ALA A 100 -22.42 14.11 -4.29
C ALA A 100 -22.94 13.54 -2.97
N VAL A 101 -22.05 13.30 -2.02
CA VAL A 101 -22.42 13.07 -0.62
C VAL A 101 -22.45 14.45 0.05
N PRO A 102 -23.53 14.83 0.76
CA PRO A 102 -23.55 16.09 1.48
C PRO A 102 -22.46 16.09 2.56
N ALA A 103 -21.70 17.18 2.62
CA ALA A 103 -20.52 17.34 3.47
C ALA A 103 -20.72 16.87 4.91
N ARG A 104 -19.74 16.15 5.45
CA ARG A 104 -19.58 16.00 6.91
C ARG A 104 -19.32 17.39 7.49
N LYS A 105 -20.11 17.81 8.48
CA LYS A 105 -19.91 19.05 9.26
C LYS A 105 -18.50 19.05 9.88
N GLY A 106 -17.53 19.66 9.21
CA GLY A 106 -16.15 19.70 9.70
C GLY A 106 -15.15 20.49 8.85
N SER A 107 -15.57 21.01 7.71
CA SER A 107 -14.70 21.76 6.80
C SER A 107 -14.15 23.01 7.48
N ARG A 108 -12.82 23.03 7.67
CA ARG A 108 -12.13 24.15 8.30
C ARG A 108 -12.13 25.35 7.37
N HIS A 109 -12.59 26.47 7.91
CA HIS A 109 -12.50 27.77 7.26
C HIS A 109 -11.02 28.14 7.02
N VAL A 110 -10.71 28.48 5.76
CA VAL A 110 -9.55 29.31 5.42
C VAL A 110 -9.82 30.74 5.96
N ALA A 111 -8.80 31.58 6.10
CA ALA A 111 -8.98 32.97 6.56
C ALA A 111 -8.96 33.93 5.36
N ALA A 112 -9.87 34.92 5.37
CA ALA A 112 -10.26 35.75 4.22
C ALA A 112 -9.14 36.56 3.55
N VAL A 113 -7.97 36.63 4.19
CA VAL A 113 -6.73 37.16 3.62
C VAL A 113 -5.60 36.27 4.13
N VAL A 114 -5.10 35.36 3.28
CA VAL A 114 -3.89 34.59 3.59
C VAL A 114 -2.68 35.47 3.25
N PRO A 115 -1.85 35.89 4.21
CA PRO A 115 -0.61 36.60 3.91
C PRO A 115 0.24 35.77 2.95
N LYS A 116 0.94 36.42 2.01
CA LYS A 116 1.81 35.75 1.01
C LYS A 116 2.75 34.70 1.62
N GLU A 117 3.20 34.94 2.85
CA GLU A 117 4.09 34.06 3.61
C GLU A 117 3.44 32.76 4.10
N ASN A 118 2.11 32.73 4.24
CA ASN A 118 1.33 31.62 4.81
C ASN A 118 0.55 30.80 3.77
N VAL A 119 0.58 31.19 2.49
CA VAL A 119 -0.16 30.49 1.41
C VAL A 119 0.21 29.00 1.34
N LEU A 120 1.49 28.70 1.53
CA LEU A 120 1.99 27.33 1.52
C LEU A 120 1.49 26.52 2.70
N ALA A 121 1.51 27.11 3.91
CA ALA A 121 0.97 26.47 5.10
C ALA A 121 -0.54 26.19 4.94
N GLU A 122 -1.28 27.08 4.29
CA GLU A 122 -2.70 26.91 4.00
C GLU A 122 -2.98 25.80 2.99
N LEU A 123 -2.24 25.76 1.87
CA LEU A 123 -2.35 24.69 0.87
C LEU A 123 -2.02 23.33 1.46
N LEU A 124 -0.95 23.29 2.26
CA LEU A 124 -0.53 22.10 2.97
C LEU A 124 -1.59 21.62 3.95
N LYS A 125 -2.58 22.44 4.36
CA LYS A 125 -3.70 21.98 5.20
C LYS A 125 -4.55 20.89 4.55
N ASN A 126 -4.62 20.87 3.23
CA ASN A 126 -5.49 19.99 2.46
C ASN A 126 -4.75 18.76 1.91
N VAL A 127 -3.52 18.49 2.38
CA VAL A 127 -2.80 17.26 2.02
C VAL A 127 -3.38 16.11 2.83
N ASP A 128 -4.22 15.30 2.21
CA ASP A 128 -4.76 14.08 2.81
C ASP A 128 -3.81 12.88 2.63
N ASP A 129 -3.03 12.85 1.53
CA ASP A 129 -2.15 11.73 1.17
C ASP A 129 -0.68 12.17 1.05
N TYR A 130 -0.07 12.37 2.21
CA TYR A 130 1.27 12.94 2.34
C TYR A 130 2.39 12.16 1.61
N PRO A 131 2.40 10.80 1.61
CA PRO A 131 3.40 10.04 0.86
C PRO A 131 3.33 10.25 -0.66
N ILE A 132 2.11 10.27 -1.23
CA ILE A 132 1.90 10.52 -2.66
C ILE A 132 2.34 11.93 -3.01
N PHE A 133 2.00 12.91 -2.17
CA PHE A 133 2.44 14.29 -2.34
C PHE A 133 3.97 14.42 -2.36
N LEU A 134 4.68 13.79 -1.41
CA LEU A 134 6.15 13.81 -1.38
C LEU A 134 6.77 13.11 -2.60
N GLN A 135 6.15 12.04 -3.11
CA GLN A 135 6.58 11.38 -4.34
C GLN A 135 6.41 12.30 -5.55
N GLN A 136 5.25 12.94 -5.70
CA GLN A 136 5.00 13.90 -6.78
C GLN A 136 6.00 15.07 -6.72
N LEU A 137 6.30 15.56 -5.52
CA LEU A 137 7.32 16.57 -5.28
C LEU A 137 8.71 16.09 -5.72
N GLY A 138 9.12 14.87 -5.34
CA GLY A 138 10.39 14.28 -5.76
C GLY A 138 10.49 14.08 -7.27
N ASP A 139 9.41 13.69 -7.93
CA ASP A 139 9.38 13.51 -9.39
C ASP A 139 9.44 14.84 -10.15
N THR A 140 8.97 15.93 -9.54
CA THR A 140 9.10 17.29 -10.07
C THR A 140 10.59 17.67 -10.19
N VAL A 141 11.38 17.34 -9.17
CA VAL A 141 12.83 17.58 -9.14
C VAL A 141 13.53 16.80 -10.25
N ARG A 142 13.19 15.51 -10.42
CA ARG A 142 13.78 14.68 -11.48
C ARG A 142 13.49 15.23 -12.87
N ARG A 143 12.32 15.85 -13.06
CA ARG A 143 11.90 16.46 -14.33
C ARG A 143 12.41 17.89 -14.54
N GLN A 144 13.14 18.45 -13.58
CA GLN A 144 13.61 19.84 -13.60
C GLN A 144 12.45 20.85 -13.80
N GLU A 145 11.28 20.52 -13.26
CA GLU A 145 10.12 21.41 -13.24
C GLU A 145 10.24 22.39 -12.06
N GLU A 146 9.83 23.64 -12.25
CA GLU A 146 9.82 24.66 -11.20
C GLU A 146 8.53 24.54 -10.36
N LEU A 147 8.66 24.82 -9.06
CA LEU A 147 7.53 24.84 -8.14
C LEU A 147 7.01 26.27 -7.99
N LEU A 148 5.74 26.45 -8.33
CA LEU A 148 5.05 27.74 -8.30
C LEU A 148 3.85 27.67 -7.35
N VAL A 149 3.72 28.66 -6.48
CA VAL A 149 2.51 28.90 -5.72
C VAL A 149 1.73 30.01 -6.41
N VAL A 150 0.45 29.73 -6.67
CA VAL A 150 -0.48 30.66 -7.31
C VAL A 150 -1.55 31.05 -6.31
N SER A 151 -1.78 32.34 -6.18
CA SER A 151 -2.90 32.93 -5.45
C SER A 151 -3.73 33.78 -6.39
N VAL A 152 -5.02 33.46 -6.54
CA VAL A 152 -5.95 34.15 -7.41
C VAL A 152 -7.05 34.78 -6.57
N GLN A 153 -7.19 36.11 -6.67
CA GLN A 153 -8.34 36.82 -6.13
C GLN A 153 -9.45 36.85 -7.17
N ILE A 154 -10.59 36.28 -6.84
CA ILE A 154 -11.80 36.20 -7.63
C ILE A 154 -12.63 37.46 -7.33
N SER A 155 -13.22 38.03 -8.38
CA SER A 155 -14.16 39.15 -8.27
C SER A 155 -15.42 38.77 -9.02
N GLU A 156 -16.26 37.96 -8.39
CA GLU A 156 -17.49 37.42 -8.96
C GLU A 156 -18.59 37.36 -7.89
N GLU A 157 -19.86 37.25 -8.30
CA GLU A 157 -20.96 37.14 -7.33
C GLU A 157 -20.80 35.86 -6.48
N PRO A 158 -21.16 35.89 -5.17
CA PRO A 158 -20.91 34.78 -4.26
C PRO A 158 -21.43 33.42 -4.73
N GLU A 159 -22.54 33.41 -5.48
CA GLU A 159 -23.14 32.19 -6.04
C GLU A 159 -22.37 31.55 -7.19
N PHE A 160 -21.39 32.26 -7.78
CA PHE A 160 -20.55 31.82 -8.90
C PHE A 160 -19.07 31.59 -8.55
N ILE A 161 -18.62 32.01 -7.36
CA ILE A 161 -17.21 31.84 -6.92
C ILE A 161 -16.77 30.38 -7.03
N THR A 162 -17.61 29.45 -6.62
CA THR A 162 -17.31 28.01 -6.68
C THR A 162 -17.09 27.53 -8.11
N GLN A 163 -17.90 27.99 -9.05
CA GLN A 163 -17.80 27.72 -10.47
C GLN A 163 -16.51 28.32 -11.03
N ARG A 164 -16.13 29.50 -10.57
CA ARG A 164 -14.86 30.12 -10.94
C ARG A 164 -13.67 29.32 -10.48
N LYS A 165 -13.65 28.91 -9.20
CA LYS A 165 -12.60 28.08 -8.63
C LYS A 165 -12.44 26.77 -9.41
N TYR A 166 -13.55 26.13 -9.77
CA TYR A 166 -13.53 24.94 -10.61
C TYR A 166 -12.89 25.19 -11.98
N LEU A 167 -13.28 26.27 -12.67
CA LEU A 167 -12.72 26.62 -13.97
C LEU A 167 -11.22 26.98 -13.88
N LEU A 168 -10.80 27.67 -12.83
CA LEU A 168 -9.39 28.00 -12.59
C LEU A 168 -8.56 26.73 -12.35
N LEU A 169 -9.06 25.81 -11.51
CA LEU A 169 -8.43 24.51 -11.28
C LEU A 169 -8.29 23.74 -12.60
N HIS A 170 -9.39 23.63 -13.37
CA HIS A 170 -9.38 22.95 -14.65
C HIS A 170 -8.36 23.56 -15.63
N LEU A 171 -8.30 24.89 -15.76
CA LEU A 171 -7.32 25.58 -16.59
C LEU A 171 -5.88 25.29 -16.15
N LEU A 172 -5.61 25.27 -14.85
CA LEU A 172 -4.29 24.95 -14.32
C LEU A 172 -3.91 23.50 -14.60
N GLU A 173 -4.81 22.54 -14.41
CA GLU A 173 -4.55 21.12 -14.68
C GLU A 173 -4.26 20.83 -16.15
N GLN A 174 -4.85 21.60 -17.08
CA GLN A 174 -4.59 21.46 -18.52
C GLN A 174 -3.19 21.94 -18.93
N HIS A 175 -2.59 22.87 -18.17
CA HIS A 175 -1.34 23.52 -18.55
C HIS A 175 -0.16 23.25 -17.61
N THR A 176 -0.41 22.71 -16.41
CA THR A 176 0.58 22.52 -15.33
C THR A 176 0.32 21.23 -14.56
N GLY A 177 1.31 20.75 -13.79
CA GLY A 177 1.12 19.70 -12.82
C GLY A 177 0.61 20.27 -11.50
N VAL A 178 -0.70 20.34 -11.30
CA VAL A 178 -1.28 20.79 -10.02
C VAL A 178 -0.98 19.75 -8.94
N LEU A 179 -0.21 20.14 -7.93
CA LEU A 179 0.12 19.31 -6.77
C LEU A 179 -0.93 19.44 -5.67
N LEU A 180 -1.32 20.68 -5.34
CA LEU A 180 -2.31 21.00 -4.31
C LEU A 180 -3.17 22.19 -4.71
N HIS A 181 -4.37 22.28 -4.16
CA HIS A 181 -5.22 23.47 -4.29
C HIS A 181 -6.12 23.68 -3.05
N SER A 182 -6.70 24.87 -2.92
CA SER A 182 -7.68 25.19 -1.86
C SER A 182 -9.03 24.49 -2.06
N ALA A 183 -9.77 24.22 -0.97
CA ALA A 183 -11.06 23.54 -0.96
C ALA A 183 -12.28 24.42 -1.33
N LEU A 184 -13.43 23.77 -1.61
CA LEU A 184 -14.70 24.39 -2.02
C LEU A 184 -15.33 25.34 -0.99
N GLU A 185 -15.27 24.98 0.30
CA GLU A 185 -16.19 25.53 1.31
C GLU A 185 -15.72 26.85 1.94
N SER A 186 -14.56 27.37 1.53
CA SER A 186 -14.24 28.74 1.88
C SER A 186 -15.19 29.66 1.11
N SER A 187 -16.03 30.43 1.82
CA SER A 187 -16.82 31.56 1.29
C SER A 187 -15.94 32.73 0.82
N GLU A 188 -14.70 32.42 0.47
CA GLU A 188 -13.63 33.36 0.25
C GLU A 188 -13.34 33.45 -1.22
N ASP A 189 -13.13 34.68 -1.64
CA ASP A 189 -12.85 35.07 -3.01
C ASP A 189 -11.40 34.73 -3.41
N VAL A 190 -10.76 33.76 -2.74
CA VAL A 190 -9.35 33.38 -2.96
C VAL A 190 -9.29 31.93 -3.42
N PHE A 191 -8.50 31.69 -4.46
CA PHE A 191 -8.11 30.37 -4.93
C PHE A 191 -6.61 30.21 -4.85
N LEU A 192 -6.15 29.17 -4.17
CA LEU A 192 -4.73 28.86 -4.00
C LEU A 192 -4.39 27.57 -4.72
N ALA A 193 -3.21 27.50 -5.33
CA ALA A 193 -2.67 26.25 -5.89
C ALA A 193 -1.15 26.17 -5.77
N LEU A 194 -0.61 24.96 -5.57
CA LEU A 194 0.80 24.63 -5.71
C LEU A 194 0.98 23.82 -7.00
N LEU A 195 1.88 24.25 -7.86
CA LEU A 195 2.06 23.74 -9.21
C LEU A 195 3.51 23.30 -9.43
N ALA A 196 3.67 22.25 -10.22
CA ALA A 196 4.92 21.83 -10.85
C ALA A 196 4.84 22.12 -12.36
N THR A 197 5.73 22.95 -12.90
CA THR A 197 5.69 23.31 -14.32
C THR A 197 7.03 23.82 -14.86
N SER A 198 7.25 23.67 -16.16
CA SER A 198 8.36 24.32 -16.90
C SER A 198 7.94 25.66 -17.52
N ARG A 199 6.68 26.09 -17.31
CA ARG A 199 6.15 27.37 -17.79
C ARG A 199 6.61 28.49 -16.86
N LYS A 200 6.93 29.65 -17.45
CA LYS A 200 7.29 30.83 -16.67
C LYS A 200 6.09 31.42 -15.92
N PRO A 201 6.30 32.11 -14.79
CA PRO A 201 5.23 32.77 -14.03
C PRO A 201 4.33 33.68 -14.87
N GLU A 202 4.89 34.43 -15.83
CA GLU A 202 4.12 35.39 -16.63
C GLU A 202 3.07 34.69 -17.52
N PHE A 203 3.37 33.48 -18.00
CA PHE A 203 2.40 32.68 -18.75
C PHE A 203 1.20 32.31 -17.89
N LEU A 204 1.41 31.98 -16.62
CA LEU A 204 0.32 31.63 -15.69
C LEU A 204 -0.50 32.85 -15.29
N GLU A 205 0.16 33.99 -15.07
CA GLU A 205 -0.55 35.25 -14.84
C GLU A 205 -1.47 35.59 -16.01
N ASP A 206 -0.99 35.47 -17.24
CA ASP A 206 -1.79 35.75 -18.44
C ASP A 206 -2.88 34.69 -18.69
N LEU A 207 -2.62 33.42 -18.40
CA LEU A 207 -3.60 32.34 -18.48
C LEU A 207 -4.79 32.55 -17.53
N LEU A 208 -4.51 33.06 -16.33
CA LEU A 208 -5.50 33.21 -15.25
C LEU A 208 -6.18 34.59 -15.24
N LYS A 209 -5.61 35.59 -15.93
CA LYS A 209 -6.23 36.91 -16.14
C LYS A 209 -7.52 36.77 -16.95
N THR A 210 -8.64 36.68 -16.25
CA THR A 210 -9.98 36.66 -16.83
C THR A 210 -10.83 37.77 -16.21
N SER A 211 -11.98 38.09 -16.82
CA SER A 211 -12.83 39.20 -16.39
C SER A 211 -13.36 39.08 -14.94
N ALA A 212 -13.33 37.88 -14.36
CA ALA A 212 -13.79 37.58 -13.01
C ALA A 212 -12.64 37.40 -12.00
N VAL A 213 -11.42 37.82 -12.37
CA VAL A 213 -10.21 37.74 -11.53
C VAL A 213 -9.68 39.15 -11.33
N SER A 214 -9.56 39.58 -10.08
CA SER A 214 -9.07 40.91 -9.71
C SER A 214 -7.55 40.97 -9.57
N SER A 215 -6.92 39.88 -9.13
CA SER A 215 -5.46 39.76 -9.09
C SER A 215 -5.01 38.30 -9.18
N VAL A 216 -3.80 38.12 -9.72
CA VAL A 216 -3.08 36.85 -9.76
C VAL A 216 -1.68 37.13 -9.23
N ASP A 217 -1.24 36.35 -8.25
CA ASP A 217 0.11 36.40 -7.70
C ASP A 217 0.75 35.02 -7.90
N VAL A 218 1.88 34.97 -8.60
CA VAL A 218 2.63 33.73 -8.86
C VAL A 218 4.00 33.86 -8.22
N GLN A 219 4.35 32.92 -7.34
CA GLN A 219 5.61 32.93 -6.61
C GLN A 219 6.36 31.62 -6.82
N MET A 220 7.64 31.71 -7.16
CA MET A 220 8.53 30.56 -7.13
C MET A 220 8.82 30.14 -5.68
N VAL A 221 8.83 28.83 -5.44
CA VAL A 221 9.15 28.26 -4.14
C VAL A 221 10.20 27.17 -4.33
N SER A 222 11.17 27.10 -3.43
CA SER A 222 12.12 25.98 -3.40
C SER A 222 11.47 24.73 -2.82
N GLU A 223 11.85 23.56 -3.34
CA GLU A 223 11.44 22.27 -2.79
C GLU A 223 11.73 22.17 -1.29
N ALA A 224 12.91 22.62 -0.85
CA ALA A 224 13.29 22.61 0.55
C ALA A 224 12.31 23.40 1.44
N ARG A 225 11.76 24.52 0.94
CA ARG A 225 10.76 25.31 1.67
C ARG A 225 9.40 24.59 1.70
N VAL A 226 9.02 23.92 0.62
CA VAL A 226 7.80 23.09 0.59
C VAL A 226 7.92 21.93 1.59
N ARG A 227 9.05 21.21 1.60
CA ARG A 227 9.33 20.12 2.54
C ARG A 227 9.35 20.60 3.98
N ALA A 228 10.09 21.67 4.29
CA ALA A 228 10.16 22.21 5.64
C ALA A 228 8.79 22.66 6.16
N ALA A 229 7.97 23.32 5.31
CA ALA A 229 6.61 23.70 5.69
C ALA A 229 5.72 22.48 5.93
N ALA A 230 5.89 21.43 5.12
CA ALA A 230 5.13 20.19 5.24
C ALA A 230 5.56 19.40 6.51
N GLU A 231 6.85 19.35 6.83
CA GLU A 231 7.42 18.75 8.05
C GLU A 231 6.98 19.49 9.32
N SER A 232 6.93 20.82 9.29
CA SER A 232 6.46 21.64 10.42
C SER A 232 4.98 21.43 10.78
N ARG A 233 4.20 20.80 9.89
CA ARG A 233 2.80 20.43 10.10
C ARG A 233 2.65 19.08 10.82
N ALA A 234 3.66 18.23 10.77
CA ALA A 234 3.69 16.99 11.54
C ALA A 234 3.94 17.33 13.02
N SER A 235 2.87 17.64 13.74
CA SER A 235 2.89 17.84 15.20
C SER A 235 3.20 16.52 15.90
N TYR A 236 4.46 16.14 15.93
CA TYR A 236 4.95 15.09 16.80
C TYR A 236 6.10 15.63 17.65
N ASP A 237 5.94 15.51 18.97
CA ASP A 237 6.97 15.88 19.94
C ASP A 237 7.85 14.65 20.22
N PRO A 238 9.14 14.66 19.86
CA PRO A 238 10.05 13.55 20.08
C PRO A 238 10.13 13.17 21.57
N GLY A 239 9.93 11.90 21.88
CA GLY A 239 9.96 11.32 23.24
C GLY A 239 8.59 10.96 23.83
N ASN A 240 7.48 11.40 23.23
CA ASN A 240 6.12 11.12 23.76
C ASN A 240 5.76 9.63 23.85
N LEU A 241 6.39 8.81 23.02
CA LEU A 241 6.17 7.37 22.98
C LEU A 241 6.95 6.55 24.01
N THR A 242 7.86 7.16 24.76
CA THR A 242 8.78 6.41 25.62
C THR A 242 8.12 5.66 26.80
N GLY A 243 6.83 5.89 27.06
CA GLY A 243 6.06 5.34 28.19
C GLY A 243 4.98 4.29 27.88
N LEU A 244 4.79 3.86 26.63
CA LEU A 244 3.80 2.83 26.28
C LEU A 244 4.32 1.41 26.57
N GLN A 245 3.52 0.61 27.27
CA GLN A 245 3.89 -0.75 27.71
C GLN A 245 3.33 -1.88 26.83
N GLU A 246 2.21 -1.65 26.12
CA GLU A 246 1.60 -2.65 25.24
C GLU A 246 0.78 -1.97 24.13
N VAL A 247 0.86 -2.50 22.90
CA VAL A 247 0.21 -1.95 21.70
C VAL A 247 -0.29 -3.13 20.83
N GLN A 248 -1.60 -3.23 20.58
CA GLN A 248 -2.22 -4.28 19.74
C GLN A 248 -2.83 -3.69 18.47
N LEU A 249 -2.51 -4.29 17.31
CA LEU A 249 -2.72 -3.66 16.01
C LEU A 249 -3.31 -4.65 14.99
N ASN A 250 -4.35 -4.21 14.25
CA ASN A 250 -5.04 -4.99 13.22
C ASN A 250 -5.09 -4.18 11.91
N PHE A 251 -4.45 -4.68 10.84
CA PHE A 251 -4.45 -4.03 9.52
C PHE A 251 -4.99 -4.91 8.40
N ARG A 252 -5.38 -4.27 7.31
CA ARG A 252 -5.51 -4.92 6.01
C ARG A 252 -4.18 -4.84 5.26
N LEU A 253 -3.86 -5.89 4.50
CA LEU A 253 -2.60 -6.05 3.76
C LEU A 253 -2.19 -4.83 2.91
N ARG A 254 -3.16 -4.16 2.25
CA ARG A 254 -2.90 -2.97 1.42
C ARG A 254 -2.42 -1.75 2.21
N GLU A 255 -2.86 -1.60 3.45
CA GLU A 255 -2.49 -0.48 4.32
C GLU A 255 -1.04 -0.65 4.81
N TYR A 256 -0.61 -1.90 4.95
CA TYR A 256 0.77 -2.28 5.28
C TYR A 256 1.74 -1.97 4.13
N GLU A 257 1.39 -2.32 2.89
CA GLU A 257 2.21 -2.08 1.70
C GLU A 257 2.45 -0.57 1.43
N ARG A 258 1.42 0.26 1.60
CA ARG A 258 1.54 1.73 1.45
C ARG A 258 2.49 2.35 2.46
N LEU A 259 2.52 1.80 3.68
CA LEU A 259 3.35 2.29 4.77
C LEU A 259 4.82 1.89 4.55
N LEU A 260 5.08 0.65 4.12
CA LEU A 260 6.40 0.18 3.69
C LEU A 260 6.97 1.01 2.53
N PHE A 261 6.13 1.31 1.53
CA PHE A 261 6.53 2.15 0.41
C PHE A 261 6.91 3.56 0.87
N GLY A 262 6.13 4.16 1.77
CA GLY A 262 6.46 5.45 2.39
C GLY A 262 7.79 5.44 3.15
N LEU A 263 8.12 4.34 3.85
CA LEU A 263 9.36 4.16 4.62
C LEU A 263 10.62 4.07 3.76
N GLN A 264 10.52 3.49 2.54
CA GLN A 264 11.66 3.34 1.64
C GLN A 264 12.06 4.65 0.93
N TYR A 265 11.09 5.56 0.71
CA TYR A 265 11.32 6.81 -0.03
C TYR A 265 11.42 8.05 0.87
N ALA A 266 10.93 7.98 2.12
CA ALA A 266 11.22 8.98 3.14
C ALA A 266 12.63 8.75 3.69
N GLY A 267 13.63 9.38 3.06
CA GLY A 267 14.98 9.47 3.62
C GLY A 267 14.91 9.86 5.10
N MET A 268 15.63 9.11 5.93
CA MET A 268 15.64 9.19 7.40
C MET A 268 15.52 10.63 7.93
N GLY A 269 14.42 10.92 8.62
CA GLY A 269 14.17 12.24 9.22
C GLY A 269 12.83 12.46 9.91
N VAL A 270 11.96 11.44 10.05
CA VAL A 270 10.66 11.61 10.72
C VAL A 270 10.78 11.18 12.20
N PRO A 271 10.66 12.09 13.18
CA PRO A 271 10.89 11.77 14.59
C PRO A 271 9.91 10.74 15.18
N VAL A 272 8.67 10.70 14.66
CA VAL A 272 7.69 9.61 14.97
C VAL A 272 8.31 8.24 14.70
N LEU A 273 9.00 8.09 13.56
CA LEU A 273 9.56 6.80 13.15
C LEU A 273 10.68 6.36 14.08
N GLN A 274 11.54 7.28 14.53
CA GLN A 274 12.59 6.96 15.52
C GLN A 274 11.99 6.46 16.83
N ASP A 275 10.94 7.10 17.31
CA ASP A 275 10.30 6.71 18.55
C ASP A 275 9.48 5.42 18.44
N CYS A 276 8.79 5.19 17.31
CA CYS A 276 8.14 3.91 16.99
C CYS A 276 9.16 2.76 16.94
N MET A 277 10.32 2.98 16.31
CA MET A 277 11.41 2.01 16.30
C MET A 277 11.95 1.75 17.72
N SER A 278 12.05 2.79 18.56
CA SER A 278 12.44 2.64 19.97
C SER A 278 11.41 1.84 20.79
N LEU A 279 10.12 1.99 20.48
CA LEU A 279 9.04 1.24 21.11
C LEU A 279 9.02 -0.22 20.66
N LEU A 280 9.29 -0.51 19.40
CA LEU A 280 9.42 -1.89 18.89
C LEU A 280 10.60 -2.62 19.51
N GLN A 281 11.70 -1.92 19.75
CA GLN A 281 12.82 -2.48 20.53
C GLN A 281 12.43 -2.76 21.98
N LYS A 282 11.43 -2.05 22.52
CA LYS A 282 10.90 -2.23 23.89
C LYS A 282 9.70 -3.18 23.99
N SER A 283 8.95 -3.45 22.91
CA SER A 283 7.67 -4.18 22.93
C SER A 283 7.79 -5.71 23.06
N GLY A 284 8.98 -6.21 23.40
CA GLY A 284 9.22 -7.61 23.72
C GLY A 284 9.80 -8.41 22.55
N GLN A 285 10.83 -9.18 22.87
CA GLN A 285 11.38 -10.21 22.00
C GLN A 285 10.90 -11.56 22.50
N THR A 286 10.62 -12.47 21.57
CA THR A 286 10.50 -13.90 21.89
C THR A 286 11.66 -14.63 21.25
N PHE A 287 11.92 -15.84 21.72
CA PHE A 287 13.00 -16.67 21.22
C PHE A 287 12.46 -17.67 20.21
N LEU A 288 13.20 -17.89 19.12
CA LEU A 288 12.83 -18.89 18.11
C LEU A 288 12.58 -20.28 18.73
N GLY A 289 13.37 -20.65 19.74
CA GLY A 289 13.20 -21.91 20.45
C GLY A 289 11.83 -22.07 21.09
N GLU A 290 11.30 -21.03 21.72
CA GLU A 290 9.96 -21.04 22.32
C GLU A 290 8.87 -21.20 21.26
N LEU A 291 9.00 -20.49 20.13
CA LEU A 291 8.07 -20.63 19.01
C LEU A 291 8.02 -22.06 18.48
N LEU A 292 9.18 -22.67 18.22
CA LEU A 292 9.29 -24.01 17.63
C LEU A 292 8.82 -25.11 18.59
N ASN A 293 9.16 -24.98 19.88
CA ASN A 293 8.71 -25.94 20.90
C ASN A 293 7.18 -25.97 21.01
N ASN A 294 6.51 -24.83 20.84
CA ASN A 294 5.04 -24.75 20.85
C ASN A 294 4.38 -25.44 19.65
N LEU A 295 5.11 -25.69 18.55
CA LEU A 295 4.60 -26.43 17.39
C LEU A 295 4.66 -27.96 17.55
N ARG A 296 5.50 -28.48 18.47
CA ARG A 296 5.58 -29.92 18.75
C ARG A 296 4.23 -30.54 19.14
N PRO A 297 3.53 -30.05 20.18
CA PRO A 297 2.26 -30.65 20.59
C PRO A 297 1.17 -30.52 19.50
N MET A 298 1.22 -29.44 18.70
CA MET A 298 0.31 -29.27 17.57
C MET A 298 0.51 -30.36 16.50
N ALA A 299 1.76 -30.68 16.14
CA ALA A 299 2.07 -31.72 15.17
C ALA A 299 1.57 -33.11 15.64
N GLU A 300 1.81 -33.43 16.92
CA GLU A 300 1.41 -34.68 17.54
C GLU A 300 -0.12 -34.81 17.61
N SER A 301 -0.82 -33.73 17.98
CA SER A 301 -2.29 -33.67 17.99
C SER A 301 -2.88 -33.85 16.60
N ALA A 302 -2.34 -33.15 15.58
CA ALA A 302 -2.81 -33.25 14.20
C ALA A 302 -2.63 -34.66 13.62
N ALA A 303 -1.55 -35.35 13.99
CA ALA A 303 -1.31 -36.74 13.59
C ALA A 303 -2.33 -37.69 14.23
N ALA A 304 -2.59 -37.53 15.54
CA ALA A 304 -3.55 -38.34 16.27
C ALA A 304 -4.98 -38.20 15.72
N GLU A 305 -5.41 -36.99 15.38
CA GLU A 305 -6.72 -36.71 14.75
C GLU A 305 -6.92 -37.46 13.42
N GLN A 306 -5.83 -37.78 12.72
CA GLN A 306 -5.84 -38.47 11.42
C GLN A 306 -5.49 -39.96 11.53
N GLY A 307 -5.35 -40.50 12.74
CA GLY A 307 -4.94 -41.89 12.96
C GLY A 307 -3.51 -42.19 12.52
N LYS A 308 -2.65 -41.17 12.46
CA LYS A 308 -1.22 -41.28 12.14
C LYS A 308 -0.39 -41.21 13.42
N ILE A 309 0.81 -41.78 13.38
CA ILE A 309 1.78 -41.67 14.48
C ILE A 309 2.94 -40.83 13.96
N ALA A 310 3.17 -39.65 14.55
CA ALA A 310 4.26 -38.77 14.16
C ALA A 310 4.98 -38.19 15.40
N VAL A 311 6.29 -38.04 15.30
CA VAL A 311 7.13 -37.40 16.32
C VAL A 311 7.74 -36.13 15.74
N CYS A 312 7.56 -35.01 16.43
CA CYS A 312 8.13 -33.73 16.02
C CYS A 312 9.45 -33.45 16.75
N LYS A 313 10.57 -33.53 16.02
CA LYS A 313 11.91 -33.20 16.52
C LYS A 313 12.20 -31.75 16.26
N VAL A 314 12.74 -31.07 17.28
CA VAL A 314 12.99 -29.63 17.23
C VAL A 314 14.46 -29.38 17.57
N LEU A 315 15.14 -28.64 16.71
CA LEU A 315 16.54 -28.20 16.87
C LEU A 315 16.58 -26.69 16.64
N TYR A 316 17.25 -25.91 17.48
CA TYR A 316 17.32 -24.47 17.24
C TYR A 316 18.59 -23.85 17.82
N ASP A 317 19.05 -22.81 17.15
CA ASP A 317 19.87 -21.77 17.73
C ASP A 317 18.94 -20.78 18.44
N ASP A 318 19.28 -20.42 19.67
CA ASP A 318 18.46 -19.52 20.47
C ASP A 318 18.69 -18.07 20.01
N ALA A 319 17.78 -17.56 19.19
CA ALA A 319 17.84 -16.21 18.68
C ALA A 319 16.55 -15.45 18.97
N ALA A 320 16.72 -14.20 19.38
CA ALA A 320 15.63 -13.30 19.65
C ALA A 320 15.02 -12.76 18.36
N VAL A 321 13.69 -12.76 18.29
CA VAL A 321 12.90 -12.21 17.19
C VAL A 321 11.80 -11.32 17.75
N SER A 322 11.41 -10.31 16.98
CA SER A 322 10.30 -9.43 17.36
C SER A 322 8.98 -10.21 17.36
N LEU A 323 8.06 -9.88 18.27
CA LEU A 323 6.76 -10.56 18.36
C LEU A 323 5.94 -10.55 17.05
N PRO A 324 5.90 -9.47 16.24
CA PRO A 324 5.22 -9.50 14.96
C PRO A 324 5.82 -10.51 13.98
N VAL A 325 7.17 -10.55 13.87
CA VAL A 325 7.88 -11.55 13.05
C VAL A 325 7.57 -12.96 13.55
N ALA A 326 7.60 -13.16 14.87
CA ALA A 326 7.27 -14.42 15.48
C ALA A 326 5.82 -14.87 15.20
N SER A 327 4.86 -13.94 15.13
CA SER A 327 3.46 -14.25 14.80
C SER A 327 3.34 -14.78 13.36
N VAL A 328 3.92 -14.07 12.39
CA VAL A 328 3.90 -14.46 10.97
C VAL A 328 4.63 -15.79 10.77
N LEU A 329 5.79 -15.97 11.43
CA LEU A 329 6.53 -17.22 11.41
C LEU A 329 5.73 -18.38 12.00
N ARG A 330 5.04 -18.16 13.13
CA ARG A 330 4.21 -19.18 13.77
C ARG A 330 3.14 -19.66 12.82
N GLU A 331 2.43 -18.74 12.16
CA GLU A 331 1.40 -19.08 11.19
C GLU A 331 1.98 -19.91 10.03
N ALA A 332 3.02 -19.41 9.37
CA ALA A 332 3.67 -20.08 8.25
C ALA A 332 4.16 -21.49 8.61
N LEU A 333 4.89 -21.63 9.72
CA LEU A 333 5.43 -22.91 10.17
C LEU A 333 4.32 -23.88 10.60
N SER A 334 3.25 -23.39 11.25
CA SER A 334 2.08 -24.21 11.60
C SER A 334 1.44 -24.82 10.36
N HIS A 335 1.32 -24.05 9.28
CA HIS A 335 0.81 -24.54 8.00
C HIS A 335 1.71 -25.60 7.37
N LEU A 336 3.02 -25.38 7.36
CA LEU A 336 3.99 -26.36 6.83
C LEU A 336 3.99 -27.67 7.61
N VAL A 337 3.96 -27.60 8.94
CA VAL A 337 3.85 -28.76 9.82
C VAL A 337 2.55 -29.52 9.54
N ARG A 338 1.44 -28.81 9.41
CA ARG A 338 0.15 -29.44 9.10
C ARG A 338 0.17 -30.12 7.74
N ASN A 339 0.74 -29.49 6.70
CA ASN A 339 0.88 -30.10 5.38
C ASN A 339 1.74 -31.38 5.41
N ALA A 340 2.83 -31.35 6.19
CA ALA A 340 3.67 -32.54 6.41
C ALA A 340 2.86 -33.67 7.05
N ILE A 341 2.02 -33.38 8.04
CA ILE A 341 1.15 -34.39 8.67
C ILE A 341 0.03 -34.86 7.75
N ASP A 342 -0.72 -33.94 7.13
CA ASP A 342 -1.92 -34.22 6.34
C ASP A 342 -1.57 -35.03 5.09
N HIS A 343 -0.52 -34.60 4.37
CA HIS A 343 -0.20 -35.09 3.04
C HIS A 343 1.13 -35.85 2.95
N GLY A 344 2.10 -35.51 3.81
CA GLY A 344 3.43 -36.14 3.81
C GLY A 344 3.44 -37.49 4.53
N ILE A 345 3.15 -37.49 5.84
CA ILE A 345 3.24 -38.67 6.71
C ILE A 345 2.16 -39.68 6.34
N GLU A 346 2.56 -40.93 6.13
CA GLU A 346 1.67 -42.05 5.84
C GLU A 346 1.12 -42.69 7.13
N THR A 347 0.06 -43.48 7.02
CA THR A 347 -0.49 -44.24 8.15
C THR A 347 0.48 -45.33 8.62
N PRO A 348 0.39 -45.80 9.88
CA PRO A 348 1.23 -46.89 10.40
C PRO A 348 1.33 -48.10 9.47
N HIS A 349 0.20 -48.53 8.90
CA HIS A 349 0.12 -49.66 7.99
C HIS A 349 0.81 -49.38 6.64
N GLU A 350 0.60 -48.22 6.03
CA GLU A 350 1.29 -47.82 4.80
C GLU A 350 2.82 -47.73 5.01
N ARG A 351 3.25 -47.21 6.17
CA ARG A 351 4.68 -47.11 6.50
C ARG A 351 5.34 -48.47 6.68
N GLN A 352 4.69 -49.39 7.39
CA GLN A 352 5.17 -50.77 7.53
C GLN A 352 5.27 -51.48 6.18
N ALA A 353 4.26 -51.31 5.31
CA ALA A 353 4.29 -51.86 3.94
C ALA A 353 5.44 -51.30 3.10
N ALA A 354 5.84 -50.05 3.34
CA ALA A 354 6.99 -49.40 2.72
C ALA A 354 8.34 -49.67 3.43
N GLY A 355 8.36 -50.50 4.48
CA GLY A 355 9.57 -50.81 5.27
C GLY A 355 10.06 -49.66 6.16
N LYS A 356 9.23 -48.64 6.39
CA LYS A 356 9.54 -47.49 7.26
C LYS A 356 9.10 -47.75 8.71
N PRO A 357 9.70 -47.06 9.69
CA PRO A 357 9.21 -47.08 11.07
C PRO A 357 7.74 -46.67 11.16
N GLU A 358 7.01 -47.27 12.10
CA GLU A 358 5.58 -47.01 12.32
C GLU A 358 5.29 -45.54 12.61
N ALA A 359 6.18 -44.88 13.37
CA ALA A 359 6.14 -43.45 13.63
C ALA A 359 6.87 -42.67 12.51
N GLY A 360 6.18 -41.70 11.91
CA GLY A 360 6.75 -40.67 11.05
C GLY A 360 7.54 -39.63 11.84
N THR A 361 8.48 -38.96 11.19
CA THR A 361 9.27 -37.89 11.80
C THR A 361 9.07 -36.58 11.06
N VAL A 362 8.70 -35.52 11.78
CA VAL A 362 8.75 -34.13 11.30
C VAL A 362 9.90 -33.44 12.04
N ASN A 363 10.85 -32.89 11.30
CA ASN A 363 11.96 -32.11 11.86
C ASN A 363 11.72 -30.62 11.63
N LEU A 364 11.76 -29.86 12.72
CA LEU A 364 11.80 -28.42 12.74
C LEU A 364 13.21 -27.98 13.14
N SER A 365 13.89 -27.20 12.31
CA SER A 365 15.18 -26.62 12.67
C SER A 365 15.23 -25.11 12.47
N ALA A 366 15.91 -24.40 13.35
CA ALA A 366 16.23 -22.99 13.19
C ALA A 366 17.71 -22.75 13.41
N HIS A 367 18.37 -22.09 12.45
CA HIS A 367 19.78 -21.78 12.54
C HIS A 367 20.01 -20.31 12.22
N VAL A 368 20.92 -19.67 12.94
CA VAL A 368 21.29 -18.28 12.67
C VAL A 368 22.72 -18.22 12.22
N ARG A 369 22.93 -17.74 11.00
CA ARG A 369 24.27 -17.62 10.41
C ARG A 369 24.36 -16.36 9.57
N ASP A 370 25.43 -15.60 9.77
CA ASP A 370 25.73 -14.39 8.98
C ASP A 370 24.57 -13.37 8.95
N GLY A 371 23.84 -13.24 10.07
CA GLY A 371 22.69 -12.32 10.17
C GLY A 371 21.42 -12.81 9.48
N ILE A 372 21.36 -14.07 9.05
CA ILE A 372 20.18 -14.69 8.44
C ILE A 372 19.67 -15.81 9.35
N ILE A 373 18.39 -15.79 9.64
CA ILE A 373 17.66 -16.88 10.29
C ILE A 373 17.19 -17.83 9.19
N ARG A 374 17.66 -19.07 9.23
CA ARG A 374 17.21 -20.17 8.38
C ARG A 374 16.34 -21.12 9.19
N LEU A 375 15.07 -21.23 8.80
CA LEU A 375 14.10 -22.15 9.39
C LEU A 375 13.82 -23.28 8.39
N GLU A 376 13.89 -24.54 8.82
CA GLU A 376 13.57 -25.69 7.97
C GLU A 376 12.46 -26.54 8.59
N VAL A 377 11.52 -26.96 7.76
CA VAL A 377 10.49 -27.96 8.08
C VAL A 377 10.68 -29.13 7.13
N SER A 378 10.96 -30.32 7.65
CA SER A 378 11.13 -31.52 6.83
C SER A 378 10.39 -32.72 7.39
N ASP A 379 9.97 -33.63 6.52
CA ASP A 379 9.31 -34.88 6.90
C ASP A 379 9.93 -36.09 6.23
N ASP A 380 9.81 -37.25 6.85
CA ASP A 380 10.25 -38.54 6.29
C ASP A 380 9.13 -39.30 5.54
N GLY A 381 8.11 -38.57 5.11
CA GLY A 381 6.90 -39.08 4.49
C GLY A 381 7.10 -39.52 3.04
N ARG A 382 5.98 -39.54 2.29
CA ARG A 382 5.95 -40.02 0.89
C ARG A 382 6.53 -39.03 -0.13
N GLY A 383 6.87 -37.82 0.30
CA GLY A 383 7.31 -36.75 -0.59
C GLY A 383 6.16 -36.18 -1.44
N ILE A 384 6.48 -35.23 -2.32
CA ILE A 384 5.53 -34.64 -3.26
C ILE A 384 5.62 -35.40 -4.60
N ALA A 385 4.52 -36.02 -5.02
CA ALA A 385 4.41 -36.80 -6.26
C ALA A 385 4.16 -35.90 -7.49
N LEU A 386 4.98 -34.86 -7.67
CA LEU A 386 4.97 -33.99 -8.84
C LEU A 386 6.28 -34.14 -9.61
N GLU A 387 6.20 -34.05 -10.95
CA GLU A 387 7.36 -34.05 -11.84
C GLU A 387 7.78 -32.61 -12.15
N GLY A 388 9.08 -32.35 -12.07
CA GLY A 388 9.65 -31.01 -12.27
C GLY A 388 10.83 -30.76 -11.33
N SER A 389 11.49 -29.61 -11.50
CA SER A 389 12.45 -29.15 -10.49
C SER A 389 11.71 -28.78 -9.21
N SER A 390 12.39 -28.79 -8.06
CA SER A 390 11.73 -28.41 -6.80
C SER A 390 11.22 -26.96 -6.80
N ARG A 391 11.82 -26.10 -7.64
CA ARG A 391 11.34 -24.74 -7.89
C ARG A 391 10.03 -24.73 -8.68
N ASP A 392 9.94 -25.50 -9.76
CA ASP A 392 8.70 -25.60 -10.56
C ASP A 392 7.56 -26.17 -9.72
N ILE A 393 7.87 -27.16 -8.88
CA ILE A 393 6.91 -27.77 -7.97
C ILE A 393 6.44 -26.75 -6.94
N LEU A 394 7.34 -25.97 -6.34
CA LEU A 394 7.01 -24.91 -5.41
C LEU A 394 6.12 -23.85 -6.07
N ASP A 395 6.46 -23.42 -7.28
CA ASP A 395 5.68 -22.44 -8.04
C ASP A 395 4.26 -22.96 -8.34
N GLN A 396 4.11 -24.25 -8.67
CA GLN A 396 2.80 -24.86 -8.92
C GLN A 396 1.92 -24.96 -7.67
N ILE A 397 2.49 -25.42 -6.54
CA ILE A 397 1.72 -25.65 -5.31
C ILE A 397 1.41 -24.35 -4.54
N THR A 398 2.04 -23.23 -4.92
CA THR A 398 1.82 -21.89 -4.33
C THR A 398 0.93 -20.98 -5.18
N ILE A 399 0.31 -21.51 -6.24
CA ILE A 399 -0.69 -20.76 -7.02
C ILE A 399 -1.93 -20.51 -6.14
N PRO A 400 -2.46 -19.27 -6.11
CA PRO A 400 -3.67 -18.95 -5.35
C PRO A 400 -4.83 -19.89 -5.68
N GLY A 401 -5.43 -20.49 -4.65
CA GLY A 401 -6.55 -21.43 -4.81
C GLY A 401 -6.17 -22.83 -5.29
N TYR A 402 -4.87 -23.15 -5.41
CA TYR A 402 -4.42 -24.52 -5.65
C TYR A 402 -4.73 -25.40 -4.44
N SER A 403 -5.64 -26.35 -4.60
CA SER A 403 -5.93 -27.39 -3.62
C SER A 403 -5.83 -28.75 -4.28
N THR A 404 -5.02 -29.64 -3.69
CA THR A 404 -4.92 -31.05 -4.08
C THR A 404 -6.24 -31.81 -3.87
N ARG A 405 -7.27 -31.20 -3.27
CA ARG A 405 -8.61 -31.78 -3.05
C ARG A 405 -9.59 -31.66 -4.22
N GLN A 406 -9.22 -31.11 -5.39
CA GLN A 406 -10.15 -30.99 -6.53
C GLN A 406 -10.62 -32.33 -7.16
N GLN A 407 -10.17 -33.51 -6.67
CA GLN A 407 -10.65 -34.80 -7.16
C GLN A 407 -11.73 -35.49 -6.31
N ASN A 408 -11.98 -35.09 -5.06
CA ASN A 408 -13.01 -35.75 -4.24
C ASN A 408 -13.99 -34.71 -3.68
N MET A 409 -15.06 -34.45 -4.44
CA MET A 409 -16.28 -33.88 -3.89
C MET A 409 -16.87 -34.88 -2.89
N ASN A 410 -16.91 -34.51 -1.61
CA ASN A 410 -18.04 -34.78 -0.72
C ASN A 410 -17.99 -33.83 0.49
N GLU A 411 -19.19 -33.41 0.88
CA GLU A 411 -19.54 -32.36 1.81
C GLU A 411 -19.13 -32.65 3.27
N GLY A 412 -18.82 -31.58 4.02
CA GLY A 412 -18.93 -31.57 5.48
C GLY A 412 -17.71 -31.08 6.26
N ALA A 413 -17.81 -29.83 6.72
CA ALA A 413 -17.05 -29.20 7.81
C ALA A 413 -15.59 -28.73 7.57
N SER A 414 -15.40 -27.45 7.93
CA SER A 414 -14.16 -26.71 8.20
C SER A 414 -13.30 -26.20 7.03
N GLY A 415 -13.45 -24.90 6.79
CA GLY A 415 -12.34 -23.99 6.47
C GLY A 415 -11.95 -23.91 5.00
N ARG A 416 -12.08 -22.71 4.42
CA ARG A 416 -11.43 -22.34 3.15
C ARG A 416 -10.00 -22.84 3.19
N GLY A 417 -9.63 -23.75 2.28
CA GLY A 417 -8.30 -24.36 2.28
C GLY A 417 -7.23 -23.29 2.15
N VAL A 418 -6.51 -23.04 3.24
CA VAL A 418 -5.36 -22.13 3.28
C VAL A 418 -4.21 -22.86 2.60
N GLY A 419 -3.90 -22.44 1.38
CA GLY A 419 -2.88 -23.08 0.55
C GLY A 419 -1.46 -22.67 0.94
N LEU A 420 -0.50 -23.26 0.24
CA LEU A 420 0.90 -22.87 0.37
C LEU A 420 1.18 -21.47 -0.21
N ASP A 421 0.21 -20.91 -0.95
CA ASP A 421 0.16 -19.52 -1.41
C ASP A 421 0.23 -18.53 -0.24
N VAL A 422 -0.50 -18.78 0.85
CA VAL A 422 -0.45 -17.95 2.06
C VAL A 422 0.90 -18.06 2.75
N VAL A 423 1.50 -19.26 2.80
CA VAL A 423 2.84 -19.44 3.36
C VAL A 423 3.88 -18.67 2.53
N ARG A 424 3.83 -18.79 1.21
CA ARG A 424 4.74 -18.08 0.31
C ARG A 424 4.60 -16.56 0.47
N HIS A 425 3.37 -16.06 0.48
CA HIS A 425 3.09 -14.65 0.68
C HIS A 425 3.59 -14.15 2.04
N SER A 426 3.36 -14.90 3.13
CA SER A 426 3.86 -14.56 4.46
C SER A 426 5.38 -14.52 4.52
N VAL A 427 6.09 -15.39 3.79
CA VAL A 427 7.56 -15.43 3.81
C VAL A 427 8.17 -14.40 2.86
N GLU A 428 7.74 -14.36 1.60
CA GLU A 428 8.35 -13.52 0.56
C GLU A 428 7.85 -12.07 0.63
N SER A 429 6.55 -11.86 0.88
CA SER A 429 5.95 -10.52 0.87
C SER A 429 5.98 -9.85 2.24
N LEU A 430 5.65 -10.56 3.33
CA LEU A 430 5.61 -9.96 4.67
C LEU A 430 6.98 -9.95 5.35
N LEU A 431 7.74 -11.05 5.28
CA LEU A 431 9.04 -11.16 5.94
C LEU A 431 10.21 -10.76 5.04
N HIS A 432 9.95 -10.42 3.77
CA HIS A 432 10.98 -10.15 2.75
C HIS A 432 12.05 -11.25 2.69
N GLY A 433 11.64 -12.49 2.97
CA GLY A 433 12.48 -13.66 3.00
C GLY A 433 12.43 -14.44 1.70
N GLN A 434 12.99 -15.64 1.75
CA GLN A 434 12.96 -16.61 0.65
C GLN A 434 12.39 -17.93 1.15
N LEU A 435 11.47 -18.50 0.38
CA LEU A 435 10.95 -19.84 0.59
C LEU A 435 11.52 -20.78 -0.48
N GLU A 436 12.16 -21.85 -0.05
CA GLU A 436 12.70 -22.89 -0.91
C GLU A 436 12.07 -24.25 -0.60
N LEU A 437 11.91 -25.07 -1.62
CA LEU A 437 11.48 -26.45 -1.51
C LEU A 437 12.58 -27.36 -2.00
N SER A 438 12.86 -28.42 -1.25
CA SER A 438 13.55 -29.61 -1.72
C SER A 438 12.60 -30.78 -1.57
N CYS A 439 12.26 -31.42 -2.70
CA CYS A 439 11.44 -32.61 -2.70
C CYS A 439 12.18 -33.73 -3.44
N ARG A 440 12.38 -34.85 -2.74
CA ARG A 440 12.94 -36.17 -3.14
C ARG A 440 14.23 -36.54 -2.37
N PRO A 441 14.25 -37.69 -1.67
CA PRO A 441 13.14 -38.61 -1.40
C PRO A 441 12.11 -38.07 -0.39
N HIS A 442 12.42 -36.96 0.28
CA HIS A 442 11.64 -36.35 1.35
C HIS A 442 11.24 -34.92 1.01
N THR A 443 10.26 -34.36 1.71
CA THR A 443 9.86 -32.95 1.56
C THR A 443 10.60 -32.12 2.60
N ARG A 444 11.22 -31.03 2.15
CA ARG A 444 11.84 -30.02 3.00
C ARG A 444 11.50 -28.63 2.50
N PHE A 445 10.89 -27.83 3.34
CA PHE A 445 10.74 -26.40 3.15
C PHE A 445 11.83 -25.68 3.93
N SER A 446 12.50 -24.72 3.28
CA SER A 446 13.52 -23.87 3.91
C SER A 446 13.12 -22.42 3.76
N LEU A 447 13.03 -21.70 4.87
CA LEU A 447 12.72 -20.28 4.94
C LEU A 447 14.00 -19.55 5.35
N SER A 448 14.37 -18.50 4.63
CA SER A 448 15.50 -17.64 4.99
C SER A 448 15.01 -16.20 5.18
N ILE A 449 15.20 -15.63 6.36
CA ILE A 449 14.82 -14.25 6.69
C ILE A 449 16.00 -13.52 7.36
N ALA A 450 16.08 -12.21 7.23
CA ALA A 450 17.09 -11.42 7.92
C ALA A 450 16.84 -11.43 9.45
N ALA A 451 17.89 -11.55 10.26
CA ALA A 451 17.79 -11.64 11.71
C ALA A 451 17.47 -10.29 12.38
N ASP A 452 17.82 -9.19 11.71
CA ASP A 452 17.52 -7.82 12.12
C ASP A 452 16.15 -7.33 11.62
N LEU A 453 15.37 -8.22 10.98
CA LEU A 453 14.06 -7.88 10.46
C LEU A 453 13.11 -7.46 11.60
N GLN A 454 12.65 -6.21 11.54
CA GLN A 454 11.61 -5.67 12.41
C GLN A 454 10.41 -5.31 11.55
N LEU A 455 9.28 -5.99 11.77
CA LEU A 455 8.03 -5.59 11.13
C LEU A 455 7.47 -4.39 11.88
N LEU A 456 7.40 -3.25 11.19
CA LEU A 456 6.75 -2.04 11.67
C LEU A 456 5.23 -2.21 11.53
N THR A 457 4.48 -1.74 12.52
CA THR A 457 3.03 -1.81 12.54
C THR A 457 2.55 -0.51 13.21
N VAL A 458 1.79 0.35 12.51
CA VAL A 458 1.44 1.72 12.96
C VAL A 458 -0.06 1.97 12.80
N ILE A 459 -0.77 2.24 13.91
CA ILE A 459 -2.19 2.63 13.87
C ILE A 459 -2.34 4.06 13.37
N ILE A 460 -3.31 4.25 12.46
CA ILE A 460 -3.88 5.56 12.15
C ILE A 460 -5.35 5.53 12.60
N ILE A 461 -5.71 6.26 13.67
CA ILE A 461 -7.12 6.47 14.04
C ILE A 461 -7.55 7.87 13.67
N GLN A 462 -8.61 7.94 12.86
CA GLN A 462 -9.34 9.16 12.57
C GLN A 462 -10.37 9.41 13.68
N THR A 463 -10.20 10.47 14.48
CA THR A 463 -11.21 10.85 15.48
C THR A 463 -12.22 11.87 14.93
N VAL A 464 -13.43 11.82 15.50
CA VAL A 464 -14.70 12.40 15.01
C VAL A 464 -14.73 13.94 14.93
N GLN A 465 -13.63 14.65 15.27
CA GLN A 465 -13.57 16.13 15.29
C GLN A 465 -12.52 16.75 14.33
N GLY A 466 -11.93 15.96 13.42
CA GLY A 466 -11.16 16.49 12.29
C GLY A 466 -9.82 17.13 12.64
N GLN A 467 -9.30 17.03 13.87
CA GLN A 467 -7.89 17.33 14.15
C GLN A 467 -7.05 16.07 13.92
N ASN A 468 -6.07 16.17 13.02
CA ASN A 468 -5.08 15.12 12.82
C ASN A 468 -4.07 15.23 13.95
N HIS A 469 -4.15 14.30 14.90
CA HIS A 469 -3.13 14.11 15.91
C HIS A 469 -2.38 12.84 15.56
N ALA A 470 -1.06 12.94 15.42
CA ALA A 470 -0.18 11.78 15.37
C ALA A 470 0.28 11.50 16.80
N ILE A 471 -0.44 10.61 17.49
CA ILE A 471 0.04 10.00 18.72
C ILE A 471 0.16 8.51 18.41
N PRO A 472 1.39 7.96 18.39
CA PRO A 472 1.60 6.61 17.89
C PRO A 472 1.08 5.49 18.79
#